data_AF-A0A528D691-F1
#
_entry.id   AF-A0A528D691-F1
#
_cell.length_a   1.000
_cell.length_b   1.000
_cell.length_c   1.000
_cell.angle_alpha   90.00
_cell.angle_beta   90.00
_cell.angle_gamma   90.00
#
_symmetry.space_group_name_H-M   'P 1'
#
loop_
_entity.id
_entity.type
_entity.pdbx_description
1 polymer ?
#
loop_
_entity_poly.entity_id
_entity_poly.type
_entity_poly.pdbx_seq_one_letter_code
_entity_poly.pdbx_strand_id
1 'polypeptide(L)'
;RTLEKLTQTIPIVYFDTYLEGDTPFVGNNNSQSVSTIVDYLCRSGDAPVYFDIPHVNHNSRERLNSYVGAMQRLGHEPVVIGNTDDTWDFERIGYEQMEAMLARGGLPGKTILCANDRLAFGVMAAAYSQGRKVGRKRDCDLRVAAHDDHPLSRYT
;
A
#
# COMPACT_ATOMS: atom_id res chain seq x y z
N ARG A 1 17.22 -26.26 -4.73
CA ARG A 1 16.40 -25.86 -3.55
C ARG A 1 15.30 -26.89 -3.31
N THR A 2 14.72 -26.99 -2.10
CA THR A 2 13.67 -27.98 -1.77
C THR A 2 12.40 -27.80 -2.62
N LEU A 3 11.97 -26.55 -2.85
CA LEU A 3 10.80 -26.28 -3.70
C LEU A 3 10.99 -26.73 -5.16
N GLU A 4 12.15 -26.48 -5.77
CA GLU A 4 12.45 -26.92 -7.14
C GLU A 4 12.44 -28.45 -7.29
N LYS A 5 12.77 -29.20 -6.22
CA LYS A 5 12.69 -30.66 -6.24
C LYS A 5 11.24 -31.15 -6.09
N LEU A 6 10.40 -30.41 -5.37
CA LEU A 6 8.98 -30.73 -5.21
C LEU A 6 8.21 -30.49 -6.52
N THR A 7 8.55 -29.45 -7.29
CA THR A 7 7.91 -29.18 -8.58
C THR A 7 8.18 -30.26 -9.63
N GLN A 8 9.21 -31.11 -9.44
CA GLN A 8 9.51 -32.24 -10.32
C GLN A 8 8.65 -33.48 -10.03
N THR A 9 8.05 -33.57 -8.85
CA THR A 9 7.33 -34.78 -8.39
C THR A 9 5.85 -34.51 -8.08
N ILE A 10 5.47 -33.27 -7.85
CA ILE A 10 4.12 -32.84 -7.49
C ILE A 10 3.74 -31.65 -8.36
N PRO A 11 2.56 -31.66 -9.03
CA PRO A 11 2.03 -30.47 -9.68
C PRO A 11 1.81 -29.36 -8.65
N ILE A 12 2.48 -28.22 -8.83
CA ILE A 12 2.41 -27.06 -7.93
C ILE A 12 1.90 -25.86 -8.72
N VAL A 13 0.91 -25.18 -8.13
CA VAL A 13 0.43 -23.87 -8.56
C VAL A 13 0.67 -22.90 -7.41
N TYR A 14 1.32 -21.79 -7.69
CA TYR A 14 1.58 -20.73 -6.73
C TYR A 14 0.35 -19.86 -6.55
N PHE A 15 0.12 -19.41 -5.32
CA PHE A 15 -0.99 -18.53 -4.98
C PHE A 15 -0.46 -17.25 -4.33
N ASP A 16 -1.02 -16.12 -4.76
CA ASP A 16 -0.76 -14.76 -4.27
C ASP A 16 0.65 -14.18 -4.54
N THR A 17 1.70 -15.01 -4.50
CA THR A 17 3.05 -14.67 -4.98
C THR A 17 3.68 -15.85 -5.72
N TYR A 18 4.61 -15.60 -6.64
CA TYR A 18 5.28 -16.63 -7.45
C TYR A 18 6.80 -16.68 -7.19
N LEU A 19 7.45 -17.74 -7.66
CA LEU A 19 8.91 -17.83 -7.80
C LEU A 19 9.29 -17.59 -9.26
N GLU A 20 10.47 -17.03 -9.51
CA GLU A 20 10.96 -16.68 -10.86
C GLU A 20 10.80 -17.81 -11.89
N GLY A 21 10.59 -17.41 -13.16
CA GLY A 21 10.41 -18.32 -14.29
C GLY A 21 8.94 -18.62 -14.61
N ASP A 22 8.70 -19.68 -15.38
CA ASP A 22 7.37 -20.05 -15.92
C ASP A 22 6.51 -20.85 -14.92
N THR A 23 6.52 -20.46 -13.64
CA THR A 23 5.75 -21.18 -12.63
C THR A 23 4.24 -20.90 -12.77
N PRO A 24 3.37 -21.93 -12.80
CA PRO A 24 1.93 -21.71 -12.80
C PRO A 24 1.50 -20.91 -11.58
N PHE A 25 0.79 -19.81 -11.77
CA PHE A 25 0.49 -18.85 -10.72
C PHE A 25 -0.93 -18.30 -10.84
N VAL A 26 -1.58 -18.13 -9.68
CA VAL A 26 -2.84 -17.40 -9.54
C VAL A 26 -2.65 -16.31 -8.49
N GLY A 27 -2.92 -15.07 -8.86
CA GLY A 27 -2.86 -13.96 -7.92
C GLY A 27 -3.57 -12.73 -8.44
N ASN A 28 -3.40 -11.64 -7.69
CA ASN A 28 -4.08 -10.39 -7.98
C ASN A 28 -3.41 -9.65 -9.15
N ASN A 29 -4.21 -8.94 -9.96
CA ASN A 29 -3.69 -8.00 -10.94
C ASN A 29 -3.37 -6.67 -10.23
N ASN A 30 -2.21 -6.61 -9.55
CA ASN A 30 -1.77 -5.43 -8.81
C ASN A 30 -1.67 -4.18 -9.69
N SER A 31 -1.36 -4.35 -10.98
CA SER A 31 -1.31 -3.23 -11.93
C SER A 31 -2.70 -2.60 -12.15
N GLN A 32 -3.71 -3.43 -12.38
CA GLN A 32 -5.08 -2.94 -12.55
C GLN A 32 -5.63 -2.34 -11.25
N SER A 33 -5.49 -3.05 -10.13
CA SER A 33 -6.14 -2.67 -8.87
C SER A 33 -5.57 -1.36 -8.33
N VAL A 34 -4.24 -1.22 -8.26
CA VAL A 34 -3.59 0.01 -7.78
C VAL A 34 -3.84 1.17 -8.74
N SER A 35 -3.73 0.96 -10.05
CA SER A 35 -4.05 1.99 -11.04
C SER A 35 -5.46 2.53 -10.86
N THR A 36 -6.44 1.66 -10.62
CA THR A 36 -7.84 2.06 -10.43
C THR A 36 -8.01 2.95 -9.19
N ILE A 37 -7.33 2.62 -8.09
CA ILE A 37 -7.34 3.44 -6.87
C ILE A 37 -6.69 4.81 -7.13
N VAL A 38 -5.52 4.84 -7.78
CA VAL A 38 -4.83 6.10 -8.10
C VAL A 38 -5.68 6.99 -9.00
N ASP A 39 -6.23 6.45 -10.09
CA ASP A 39 -7.11 7.19 -11.01
C ASP A 39 -8.29 7.81 -10.24
N TYR A 40 -8.89 7.07 -9.30
CA TYR A 40 -9.96 7.56 -8.46
C TYR A 40 -9.53 8.68 -7.51
N LEU A 41 -8.39 8.53 -6.84
CA LEU A 41 -7.90 9.50 -5.88
C LEU A 41 -7.54 10.82 -6.56
N CYS A 42 -6.81 10.79 -7.68
CA CYS A 42 -6.48 11.97 -8.48
C CYS A 42 -7.72 12.69 -9.02
N ARG A 43 -8.76 11.94 -9.45
CA ARG A 43 -10.01 12.55 -9.93
C ARG A 43 -10.87 13.17 -8.83
N SER A 44 -10.73 12.70 -7.60
CA SER A 44 -11.60 13.08 -6.48
C SER A 44 -10.92 14.02 -5.47
N GLY A 45 -9.67 14.41 -5.69
CA GLY A 45 -8.94 15.38 -4.88
C GLY A 45 -7.44 15.38 -5.18
N ASP A 46 -6.62 15.64 -4.16
CA ASP A 46 -5.17 15.72 -4.33
C ASP A 46 -4.56 14.37 -4.70
N ALA A 47 -3.54 14.41 -5.56
CA ALA A 47 -2.82 13.22 -6.00
C ALA A 47 -2.20 12.48 -4.78
N PRO A 48 -2.30 11.15 -4.72
CA PRO A 48 -1.91 10.41 -3.53
C PRO A 48 -0.39 10.32 -3.36
N VAL A 49 0.05 10.44 -2.10
CA VAL A 49 1.36 9.97 -1.65
C VAL A 49 1.24 8.48 -1.36
N TYR A 50 2.14 7.67 -1.91
CA TYR A 50 2.16 6.23 -1.65
C TYR A 50 2.96 5.92 -0.39
N PHE A 51 2.32 5.24 0.55
CA PHE A 51 2.96 4.75 1.77
C PHE A 51 3.23 3.25 1.61
N ASP A 52 4.51 2.94 1.39
CA ASP A 52 4.97 1.60 1.11
C ASP A 52 5.23 0.75 2.37
N ILE A 53 5.23 -0.57 2.17
CA ILE A 53 5.60 -1.58 3.16
C ILE A 53 6.98 -2.17 2.82
N PRO A 54 7.65 -2.85 3.78
CA PRO A 54 8.84 -3.64 3.49
C PRO A 54 8.57 -4.68 2.38
N HIS A 55 9.57 -4.91 1.51
CA HIS A 55 9.43 -5.76 0.33
C HIS A 55 9.54 -7.26 0.62
N VAL A 56 8.71 -7.74 1.55
CA VAL A 56 8.66 -9.14 2.02
C VAL A 56 8.06 -10.13 0.99
N ASN A 57 7.51 -9.64 -0.12
CA ASN A 57 6.96 -10.42 -1.24
C ASN A 57 6.99 -9.64 -2.56
N HIS A 58 6.63 -10.28 -3.67
CA HIS A 58 6.56 -9.62 -4.99
C HIS A 58 5.45 -8.55 -5.08
N ASN A 59 4.33 -8.77 -4.38
CA ASN A 59 3.16 -7.89 -4.44
C ASN A 59 3.49 -6.45 -4.04
N SER A 60 4.30 -6.23 -3.00
CA SER A 60 4.67 -4.86 -2.59
C SER A 60 5.38 -4.09 -3.70
N ARG A 61 6.33 -4.72 -4.38
CA ARG A 61 7.07 -4.10 -5.48
C ARG A 61 6.21 -3.89 -6.72
N GLU A 62 5.32 -4.83 -7.04
CA GLU A 62 4.35 -4.67 -8.13
C GLU A 62 3.38 -3.51 -7.87
N ARG A 63 2.86 -3.38 -6.64
CA ARG A 63 1.97 -2.28 -6.25
C ARG A 63 2.68 -0.94 -6.32
N LEU A 64 3.91 -0.85 -5.81
CA LEU A 64 4.74 0.35 -5.92
C LEU A 64 4.95 0.76 -7.39
N ASN A 65 5.37 -0.19 -8.23
CA ASN A 65 5.59 0.07 -9.67
C ASN A 65 4.30 0.52 -10.36
N SER A 66 3.16 -0.09 -10.00
CA SER A 66 1.86 0.33 -10.53
C SER A 66 1.47 1.73 -10.10
N TYR A 67 1.73 2.12 -8.84
CA TYR A 67 1.48 3.47 -8.35
C TYR A 67 2.31 4.49 -9.15
N VAL A 68 3.63 4.24 -9.28
CA VAL A 68 4.56 5.11 -10.01
C VAL A 68 4.10 5.28 -11.46
N GLY A 69 3.80 4.17 -12.15
CA GLY A 69 3.33 4.21 -13.54
C GLY A 69 2.00 4.93 -13.71
N ALA A 70 1.05 4.75 -12.78
CA ALA A 70 -0.23 5.44 -12.82
C ALA A 70 -0.08 6.95 -12.60
N MET A 71 0.71 7.37 -11.62
CA MET A 71 1.00 8.78 -11.35
C MET A 71 1.64 9.47 -12.57
N GLN A 72 2.67 8.86 -13.15
CA GLN A 72 3.35 9.38 -14.34
C GLN A 72 2.41 9.48 -15.54
N ARG A 73 1.57 8.46 -15.79
CA ARG A 73 0.57 8.47 -16.87
C ARG A 73 -0.44 9.60 -16.71
N LEU A 74 -0.80 9.95 -15.48
CA LEU A 74 -1.70 11.05 -15.15
C LEU A 74 -1.01 12.43 -15.12
N GLY A 75 0.31 12.49 -15.34
CA GLY A 75 1.08 13.74 -15.31
C GLY A 75 1.38 14.26 -13.91
N HIS A 76 1.33 13.40 -12.89
CA HIS A 76 1.72 13.73 -11.52
C HIS A 76 3.10 13.16 -11.16
N GLU A 77 3.86 13.89 -10.34
CA GLU A 77 5.10 13.38 -9.77
C GLU A 77 4.79 12.33 -8.68
N PRO A 78 5.31 11.09 -8.79
CA PRO A 78 5.13 10.08 -7.75
C PRO A 78 5.85 10.47 -6.47
N VAL A 79 5.17 10.39 -5.32
CA VAL A 79 5.76 10.63 -4.00
C VAL A 79 5.60 9.36 -3.16
N VAL A 80 6.73 8.79 -2.76
CA VAL A 80 6.79 7.53 -2.01
C VAL A 80 7.44 7.77 -0.65
N ILE A 81 6.82 7.23 0.40
CA ILE A 81 7.31 7.20 1.77
C ILE A 81 7.25 5.76 2.31
N GLY A 82 7.99 5.46 3.37
CA GLY A 82 7.99 4.12 3.96
C GLY A 82 9.17 3.26 3.51
N ASN A 83 8.90 1.96 3.29
CA ASN A 83 9.90 0.92 3.00
C ASN A 83 10.99 0.81 4.10
N THR A 84 10.58 0.33 5.27
CA THR A 84 11.43 0.11 6.45
C THR A 84 11.96 -1.32 6.50
N ASP A 85 12.59 -1.71 7.62
CA ASP A 85 13.10 -3.04 7.88
C ASP A 85 12.10 -4.16 7.56
N ASP A 86 12.62 -5.30 7.09
CA ASP A 86 11.85 -6.47 6.68
C ASP A 86 11.10 -7.12 7.87
N THR A 87 9.90 -6.64 8.14
CA THR A 87 8.95 -7.20 9.11
C THR A 87 7.52 -7.16 8.58
N TRP A 88 6.65 -7.97 9.17
CA TRP A 88 5.21 -8.05 8.89
C TRP A 88 4.35 -7.23 9.85
N ASP A 89 4.97 -6.45 10.75
CA ASP A 89 4.28 -5.58 11.73
C ASP A 89 3.81 -4.26 11.09
N PHE A 90 3.02 -4.35 10.02
CA PHE A 90 2.62 -3.19 9.22
C PHE A 90 1.81 -2.16 10.00
N GLU A 91 1.00 -2.57 10.97
CA GLU A 91 0.25 -1.67 11.86
C GLU A 91 1.19 -0.78 12.67
N ARG A 92 2.23 -1.39 13.27
CA ARG A 92 3.24 -0.68 14.05
C ARG A 92 4.04 0.26 13.16
N ILE A 93 4.47 -0.22 11.98
CA ILE A 93 5.19 0.57 10.98
C ILE A 93 4.37 1.81 10.58
N GLY A 94 3.08 1.62 10.25
CA GLY A 94 2.19 2.70 9.85
C GLY A 94 1.99 3.72 10.96
N TYR A 95 1.82 3.26 12.20
CA TYR A 95 1.66 4.12 13.37
C TYR A 95 2.91 4.97 13.63
N GLU A 96 4.06 4.33 13.85
CA GLU A 96 5.29 5.01 14.27
C GLU A 96 5.79 6.02 13.23
N GLN A 97 5.73 5.65 11.95
CA GLN A 97 6.16 6.54 10.88
C GLN A 97 5.20 7.72 10.69
N MET A 98 3.89 7.48 10.72
CA MET A 98 2.89 8.56 10.63
C MET A 98 3.04 9.53 11.80
N GLU A 99 3.20 9.02 13.03
CA GLU A 99 3.46 9.83 14.21
C GLU A 99 4.72 10.69 14.06
N ALA A 100 5.82 10.09 13.59
CA ALA A 100 7.08 10.79 13.36
C ALA A 100 6.97 11.87 12.28
N MET A 101 6.24 11.61 11.19
CA MET A 101 6.02 12.60 10.12
C MET A 101 5.19 13.78 10.60
N LEU A 102 4.09 13.51 11.32
CA LEU A 102 3.27 14.58 11.89
C LEU A 102 4.05 15.45 12.89
N ALA A 103 4.93 14.83 13.70
CA ALA A 103 5.80 15.55 14.62
C ALA A 103 6.86 16.43 13.92
N ARG A 104 7.25 16.10 12.68
CA ARG A 104 8.28 16.80 11.89
C ARG A 104 7.74 17.88 10.96
N GLY A 105 6.46 18.24 11.08
CA GLY A 105 5.85 19.31 10.28
C GLY A 105 4.80 18.84 9.29
N GLY A 106 4.44 17.55 9.30
CA GLY A 106 3.31 17.02 8.56
C GLY A 106 3.68 16.14 7.37
N LEU A 107 2.69 15.93 6.49
CA LEU A 107 2.76 15.02 5.36
C LEU A 107 3.07 15.78 4.05
N PRO A 108 3.74 15.13 3.07
CA PRO A 108 3.99 15.73 1.76
C PRO A 108 2.71 15.92 0.91
N GLY A 109 1.59 15.33 1.36
CA GLY A 109 0.28 15.48 0.72
C GLY A 109 -0.84 15.07 1.68
N LYS A 110 -2.07 15.45 1.35
CA LYS A 110 -3.27 15.17 2.17
C LYS A 110 -3.94 13.84 1.85
N THR A 111 -3.66 13.26 0.68
CA THR A 111 -4.18 11.95 0.29
C THR A 111 -3.07 10.93 0.41
N ILE A 112 -3.26 9.91 1.25
CA ILE A 112 -2.32 8.81 1.44
C ILE A 112 -2.94 7.54 0.86
N LEU A 113 -2.18 6.86 0.00
CA LEU A 113 -2.46 5.50 -0.45
C LEU A 113 -1.50 4.54 0.24
N CYS A 114 -1.98 3.80 1.23
CA CYS A 114 -1.22 2.76 1.90
C CYS A 114 -1.16 1.49 1.05
N ALA A 115 -0.02 0.81 1.04
CA ALA A 115 0.18 -0.42 0.26
C ALA A 115 -0.78 -1.55 0.64
N ASN A 116 -1.25 -1.58 1.90
CA ASN A 116 -2.31 -2.47 2.37
C ASN A 116 -3.10 -1.86 3.54
N ASP A 117 -4.21 -2.50 3.91
CA ASP A 117 -5.08 -2.06 5.02
C ASP A 117 -4.38 -2.10 6.39
N ARG A 118 -3.52 -3.09 6.64
CA ARG A 118 -2.81 -3.22 7.93
C ARG A 118 -1.93 -1.99 8.18
N LEU A 119 -1.22 -1.51 7.16
CA LEU A 119 -0.48 -0.25 7.22
C LEU A 119 -1.44 0.93 7.44
N ALA A 120 -2.57 0.98 6.73
CA ALA A 120 -3.57 2.04 6.86
C ALA A 120 -4.17 2.12 8.27
N PHE A 121 -4.40 1.00 8.95
CA PHE A 121 -4.84 0.98 10.35
C PHE A 121 -3.86 1.68 11.26
N GLY A 122 -2.56 1.42 11.09
CA GLY A 122 -1.50 2.14 11.81
C GLY A 122 -1.53 3.63 11.55
N VAL A 123 -1.59 4.03 10.27
CA VAL A 123 -1.64 5.44 9.84
C VAL A 123 -2.85 6.16 10.44
N MET A 124 -4.04 5.55 10.38
CA MET A 124 -5.26 6.14 10.93
C MET A 124 -5.19 6.23 12.45
N ALA A 125 -4.68 5.20 13.13
CA ALA A 125 -4.51 5.22 14.58
C ALA A 125 -3.60 6.36 15.05
N ALA A 126 -2.46 6.59 14.37
CA ALA A 126 -1.56 7.70 14.67
C ALA A 126 -2.15 9.07 14.32
N ALA A 127 -2.90 9.18 13.23
CA ALA A 127 -3.61 10.40 12.89
C ALA A 127 -4.62 10.77 13.98
N TYR A 128 -5.45 9.81 14.41
CA TYR A 128 -6.45 10.04 15.45
C TYR A 128 -5.84 10.30 16.82
N SER A 129 -4.72 9.64 17.19
CA SER A 129 -4.03 9.91 18.45
C SER A 129 -3.51 11.35 18.56
N GLN A 130 -3.27 12.00 17.41
CA GLN A 130 -2.90 13.42 17.33
C GLN A 130 -4.09 14.35 17.00
N GLY A 131 -5.33 13.88 17.11
CA GLY A 131 -6.53 14.67 16.90
C GLY A 131 -6.77 15.08 15.44
N ARG A 132 -6.14 14.42 14.47
CA ARG A 132 -6.35 14.67 13.04
C ARG A 132 -7.62 13.97 12.57
N LYS A 133 -8.44 14.69 11.81
CA LYS A 133 -9.65 14.17 11.17
C LYS A 133 -9.31 13.44 9.89
N VAL A 134 -9.42 12.12 9.90
CA VAL A 134 -9.37 11.30 8.67
C VAL A 134 -10.74 11.30 8.01
N GLY A 135 -10.80 11.59 6.71
CA GLY A 135 -12.03 11.49 5.93
C GLY A 135 -11.99 12.23 4.61
N ARG A 136 -13.08 12.11 3.84
CA ARG A 136 -13.17 12.62 2.46
C ARG A 136 -13.75 14.04 2.33
N LYS A 137 -14.19 14.63 3.44
CA LYS A 137 -14.82 15.95 3.44
C LYS A 137 -13.76 17.05 3.46
N ARG A 138 -14.16 18.27 3.09
CA ARG A 138 -13.25 19.43 3.00
C ARG A 138 -12.70 19.86 4.36
N ASP A 139 -13.37 19.52 5.45
CA ASP A 139 -12.97 19.82 6.83
C ASP A 139 -12.14 18.69 7.48
N CYS A 140 -11.80 17.65 6.72
CA CYS A 140 -10.87 16.61 7.15
C CYS A 140 -9.42 17.04 6.90
N ASP A 141 -8.51 16.60 7.77
CA ASP A 141 -7.09 16.90 7.70
C ASP A 141 -6.37 16.03 6.67
N LEU A 142 -6.76 14.75 6.56
CA LEU A 142 -6.20 13.79 5.60
C LEU A 142 -7.22 12.79 5.08
N ARG A 143 -6.92 12.18 3.94
CA ARG A 143 -7.62 11.05 3.31
C ARG A 143 -6.70 9.85 3.30
N VAL A 144 -7.20 8.70 3.72
CA VAL A 144 -6.48 7.43 3.64
C VAL A 144 -7.25 6.49 2.72
N ALA A 145 -6.51 5.80 1.85
CA ALA A 145 -6.99 4.68 1.05
C ALA A 145 -5.97 3.54 1.16
N ALA A 146 -6.42 2.32 0.90
CA ALA A 146 -5.59 1.13 1.01
C ALA A 146 -6.01 0.07 -0.02
N HIS A 147 -5.26 -1.02 -0.04
CA HIS A 147 -5.50 -2.21 -0.83
C HIS A 147 -5.70 -3.42 0.11
N ASP A 148 -6.34 -4.48 -0.39
CA ASP A 148 -6.61 -5.80 0.23
C ASP A 148 -8.03 -6.01 0.80
N ASP A 149 -8.80 -4.94 1.02
CA ASP A 149 -10.16 -4.99 1.58
C ASP A 149 -10.24 -5.89 2.84
N HIS A 150 -9.29 -5.69 3.74
CA HIS A 150 -9.22 -6.41 5.01
C HIS A 150 -10.57 -6.29 5.74
N PRO A 151 -11.11 -7.38 6.35
CA PRO A 151 -12.46 -7.36 6.92
C PRO A 151 -12.74 -6.26 7.95
N LEU A 152 -11.70 -5.75 8.62
CA LEU A 152 -11.82 -4.65 9.57
C LEU A 152 -12.02 -3.27 8.91
N SER A 153 -11.60 -3.09 7.65
CA SER A 153 -11.63 -1.79 6.95
C SER A 153 -13.04 -1.19 6.82
N ARG A 154 -14.10 -2.02 6.88
CA ARG A 154 -15.49 -1.53 6.86
C ARG A 154 -15.97 -0.93 8.19
N TYR A 155 -15.18 -1.05 9.26
CA TYR A 155 -15.52 -0.59 10.61
C TYR A 155 -14.59 0.50 11.14
N THR A 156 -13.65 0.98 10.31
CA THR A 156 -12.69 2.04 10.63
C THR A 156 -13.13 3.41 10.16
#